data_AF-A0A6A8ASU0-F1
#
_entry.id   AF-A0A6A8ASU0-F1
#
_cell.length_a   1.000
_cell.length_b   1.000
_cell.length_c   1.000
_cell.angle_alpha   90.00
_cell.angle_beta   90.00
_cell.angle_gamma   90.00
#
_symmetry.space_group_name_H-M   'P 1'
#
loop_
_entity.id
_entity.type
_entity.pdbx_description
1 polymer ?
#
loop_
_entity_poly.entity_id
_entity_poly.type
_entity_poly.pdbx_seq_one_letter_code
_entity_poly.pdbx_strand_id
1 'polypeptide(L)'
;MRRSRGVIVEYRDSGVTFDPSNASEHPIFVSHAHADHASSFRKLNLVKYATEPTYKLLENLGWKNLGNWRPISVGETVKVGDIEVRALNAGHVLGSVQFEAVTPEGTILYTGDFSLGNSY
;
A
#
# COMPACT_ATOMS: atom_id res chain seq x y z
N MET A 1 12.95 8.60 5.28
CA MET A 1 11.48 8.55 5.49
C MET A 1 10.95 9.98 5.54
N ARG A 2 9.99 10.34 4.68
CA ARG A 2 9.28 11.63 4.71
C ARG A 2 7.79 11.40 4.97
N ARG A 3 7.18 12.18 5.88
CA ARG A 3 5.72 12.17 6.11
C ARG A 3 5.06 13.22 5.21
N SER A 4 4.12 12.81 4.37
CA SER A 4 3.42 13.71 3.41
C SER A 4 1.93 13.39 3.32
N ARG A 5 1.29 13.15 4.48
CA ARG A 5 -0.04 12.55 4.59
C ARG A 5 -0.09 11.12 4.01
N GLY A 6 0.97 10.36 4.33
CA GLY A 6 1.38 9.05 3.85
C GLY A 6 2.87 8.86 4.22
N VAL A 7 3.43 7.68 3.99
CA VAL A 7 4.85 7.39 4.24
C VAL A 7 5.57 7.15 2.94
N ILE A 8 6.64 7.93 2.69
CA ILE A 8 7.51 7.72 1.53
C ILE A 8 8.82 7.07 1.98
N VAL A 9 9.18 5.98 1.32
CA VAL A 9 10.48 5.31 1.40
C VAL A 9 11.16 5.49 0.06
N GLU A 10 12.34 6.12 0.08
CA GLU A 10 13.15 6.44 -1.09
C GLU A 10 14.54 5.83 -0.89
N TYR A 11 15.10 5.25 -1.94
CA TYR A 11 16.46 4.74 -1.99
C TYR A 11 17.03 4.99 -3.39
N ARG A 12 18.11 5.77 -3.47
CA ARG A 12 18.68 6.28 -4.74
C ARG A 12 17.60 6.94 -5.60
N ASP A 13 17.42 6.45 -6.83
CA ASP A 13 16.49 6.99 -7.83
C ASP A 13 15.11 6.28 -7.80
N SER A 14 14.82 5.49 -6.77
CA SER A 14 13.57 4.74 -6.62
C SER A 14 12.84 5.10 -5.33
N GLY A 15 11.52 4.98 -5.35
CA GLY A 15 10.70 5.18 -4.16
C GLY A 15 9.39 4.42 -4.21
N VAL A 16 8.77 4.29 -3.04
CA VAL A 16 7.43 3.73 -2.82
C VAL A 16 6.68 4.60 -1.82
N THR A 17 5.36 4.63 -1.93
CA THR A 17 4.50 5.41 -1.01
C THR A 17 3.41 4.57 -0.39
N PHE A 18 3.36 4.54 0.95
CA PHE A 18 2.32 3.86 1.72
C PHE A 18 1.22 4.83 2.12
N ASP A 19 -0.02 4.46 1.82
CA ASP A 19 -1.27 5.17 2.16
C ASP A 19 -1.23 6.71 2.00
N PRO A 20 -0.83 7.24 0.83
CA PRO A 20 -0.87 8.67 0.60
C PRO A 20 -2.31 9.16 0.42
N SER A 21 -2.63 10.30 1.02
CA SER A 21 -3.85 11.06 0.69
C SER A 21 -3.63 12.10 -0.41
N ASN A 22 -2.37 12.40 -0.76
CA ASN A 22 -1.96 13.31 -1.82
C ASN A 22 -1.41 12.59 -3.06
N ALA A 23 -1.07 13.35 -4.11
CA ALA A 23 -0.40 12.75 -5.28
C ALA A 23 0.95 12.19 -4.84
N SER A 24 1.39 11.11 -5.46
CA SER A 24 2.72 10.57 -5.28
C SER A 24 3.43 10.49 -6.63
N GLU A 25 4.73 10.75 -6.62
CA GLU A 25 5.62 10.53 -7.76
C GLU A 25 6.04 9.05 -7.88
N HIS A 26 5.75 8.25 -6.85
CA HIS A 26 6.13 6.85 -6.72
C HIS A 26 4.92 5.92 -6.75
N PRO A 27 5.10 4.62 -7.07
CA PRO A 27 4.06 3.61 -6.91
C PRO A 27 3.48 3.60 -5.49
N ILE A 28 2.18 3.45 -5.43
CA ILE A 28 1.40 3.52 -4.19
C ILE A 28 1.09 2.12 -3.70
N PHE A 29 1.21 1.91 -2.41
CA PHE A 29 0.84 0.70 -1.71
C PHE A 29 -0.21 1.06 -0.66
N VAL A 30 -1.39 0.45 -0.76
CA VAL A 30 -2.53 0.74 0.12
C VAL A 30 -2.76 -0.41 1.07
N SER A 31 -2.71 -0.11 2.37
CA SER A 31 -2.73 -1.13 3.41
C SER A 31 -4.11 -1.77 3.59
N HIS A 32 -5.17 -0.98 3.53
CA HIS A 32 -6.55 -1.45 3.72
C HIS A 32 -7.60 -0.46 3.21
N ALA A 33 -8.88 -0.85 3.28
CA ALA A 33 -9.99 -0.17 2.62
C ALA A 33 -10.64 0.99 3.40
N HIS A 34 -10.03 1.50 4.48
CA HIS A 34 -10.53 2.72 5.12
C HIS A 34 -10.22 3.96 4.28
N ALA A 35 -11.14 4.93 4.29
CA ALA A 35 -11.10 6.06 3.36
C ALA A 35 -9.88 6.97 3.55
N ASP A 36 -9.43 7.12 4.78
CA ASP A 36 -8.25 7.89 5.18
C ASP A 36 -6.92 7.24 4.75
N HIS A 37 -6.91 5.93 4.49
CA HIS A 37 -5.76 5.20 3.93
C HIS A 37 -5.85 5.03 2.40
N ALA A 38 -7.03 4.64 1.91
CA ALA A 38 -7.24 4.27 0.52
C ALA A 38 -7.51 5.46 -0.42
N SER A 39 -7.63 6.70 0.08
CA SER A 39 -8.06 7.86 -0.73
C SER A 39 -7.31 8.06 -2.06
N SER A 40 -6.04 7.64 -2.14
CA SER A 40 -5.24 7.62 -3.38
C SER A 40 -5.80 6.72 -4.49
N PHE A 41 -6.62 5.71 -4.17
CA PHE A 41 -7.27 4.86 -5.16
C PHE A 41 -8.14 5.63 -6.15
N ARG A 42 -8.68 6.77 -5.74
CA ARG A 42 -9.51 7.65 -6.57
C ARG A 42 -8.73 8.44 -7.61
N LYS A 43 -7.39 8.39 -7.57
CA LYS A 43 -6.51 9.16 -8.47
C LYS A 43 -6.16 8.35 -9.71
N LEU A 44 -6.33 8.99 -10.86
CA LEU A 44 -6.00 8.43 -12.17
C LEU A 44 -4.47 8.41 -12.36
N ASN A 45 -3.99 7.49 -13.20
CA ASN A 45 -2.60 7.36 -13.68
C ASN A 45 -1.52 6.90 -12.68
N LEU A 46 -1.83 6.67 -11.40
CA LEU A 46 -0.85 6.14 -10.44
C LEU A 46 -0.92 4.61 -10.37
N VAL A 47 0.23 3.94 -10.36
CA VAL A 47 0.28 2.48 -10.10
C VAL A 47 -0.06 2.25 -8.64
N LYS A 48 -1.03 1.39 -8.36
CA LYS A 48 -1.56 1.15 -7.01
C LYS A 48 -1.53 -0.34 -6.69
N TYR A 49 -0.81 -0.71 -5.65
CA TYR A 49 -0.78 -2.05 -5.09
C TYR A 49 -1.72 -2.13 -3.90
N ALA A 50 -2.57 -3.15 -3.89
CA ALA A 50 -3.40 -3.51 -2.75
C ALA A 50 -3.86 -4.96 -2.90
N THR A 51 -4.27 -5.56 -1.79
CA THR A 51 -4.88 -6.89 -1.82
C THR A 51 -6.20 -6.87 -2.60
N GLU A 52 -6.57 -7.99 -3.21
CA GLU A 52 -7.85 -8.13 -3.90
C GLU A 52 -9.07 -7.83 -3.01
N PRO A 53 -9.14 -8.29 -1.73
CA PRO A 53 -10.27 -7.91 -0.88
C PRO A 53 -10.32 -6.40 -0.62
N THR A 54 -9.18 -5.73 -0.43
CA THR A 54 -9.14 -4.26 -0.32
C THR A 54 -9.72 -3.59 -1.57
N TYR A 55 -9.28 -4.02 -2.75
CA TYR A 55 -9.80 -3.49 -4.02
C TYR A 55 -11.30 -3.70 -4.16
N LYS A 56 -11.78 -4.94 -3.93
CA LYS A 56 -13.20 -5.29 -4.04
C LYS A 56 -14.06 -4.52 -3.05
N LEU A 57 -13.59 -4.30 -1.82
CA LEU A 57 -14.32 -3.46 -0.86
C LEU A 57 -14.49 -2.03 -1.38
N LEU A 58 -13.41 -1.41 -1.88
CA LEU A 58 -13.48 -0.06 -2.45
C LEU A 58 -14.43 0.02 -3.65
N GLU A 59 -14.38 -0.98 -4.54
CA GLU A 59 -15.28 -1.10 -5.70
C GLU A 59 -16.75 -1.22 -5.27
N ASN A 60 -17.05 -2.11 -4.31
CA ASN A 60 -18.41 -2.32 -3.81
C ASN A 60 -18.94 -1.12 -3.00
N LEU A 61 -18.06 -0.34 -2.38
CA LEU A 61 -18.41 0.95 -1.77
C LEU A 61 -18.68 2.05 -2.81
N GLY A 62 -18.65 1.73 -4.11
CA GLY A 62 -18.98 2.65 -5.19
C GLY A 62 -17.88 3.64 -5.54
N TRP A 63 -16.64 3.42 -5.07
CA TRP A 63 -15.52 4.29 -5.40
C TRP A 63 -15.25 4.26 -6.91
N LYS A 64 -14.97 5.44 -7.47
CA LYS A 64 -14.68 5.60 -8.91
C LYS A 64 -13.17 5.73 -9.12
N ASN A 65 -12.74 5.53 -10.36
CA ASN A 65 -11.35 5.72 -10.80
C ASN A 65 -10.33 4.75 -10.18
N LEU A 66 -10.75 3.53 -9.84
CA LEU A 66 -9.90 2.47 -9.26
C LEU A 66 -8.90 1.83 -10.27
N GLY A 67 -8.70 2.42 -11.45
CA GLY A 67 -7.82 1.89 -12.51
C GLY A 67 -6.33 1.90 -12.14
N ASN A 68 -5.50 1.21 -12.92
CA ASN A 68 -4.05 1.03 -12.69
C ASN A 68 -3.73 0.35 -11.32
N TRP A 69 -4.64 -0.52 -10.88
CA TRP A 69 -4.45 -1.41 -9.75
C TRP A 69 -3.61 -2.63 -10.16
N ARG A 70 -2.72 -3.05 -9.26
CA ARG A 70 -1.97 -4.29 -9.33
C ARG A 70 -2.22 -5.06 -8.03
N PRO A 71 -2.73 -6.31 -8.07
CA PRO A 71 -2.90 -7.09 -6.86
C PRO A 71 -1.54 -7.37 -6.20
N ILE A 72 -1.55 -7.43 -4.87
CA ILE A 72 -0.46 -8.00 -4.06
C ILE A 72 -1.09 -8.89 -2.99
N SER A 73 -0.56 -10.09 -2.79
CA SER A 73 -1.07 -11.07 -1.83
C SER A 73 -0.23 -11.08 -0.56
N VAL A 74 -0.79 -11.56 0.56
CA VAL A 74 0.01 -11.76 1.79
C VAL A 74 1.16 -12.73 1.51
N GLY A 75 2.37 -12.35 1.90
CA GLY A 75 3.61 -13.08 1.64
C GLY A 75 4.24 -12.78 0.28
N GLU A 76 3.54 -12.07 -0.61
CA GLU A 76 4.08 -11.66 -1.91
C GLU A 76 5.00 -10.44 -1.76
N THR A 77 6.03 -10.39 -2.61
CA THR A 77 6.99 -9.29 -2.68
C THR A 77 6.94 -8.64 -4.06
N VAL A 78 6.83 -7.31 -4.08
CA VAL A 78 6.91 -6.48 -5.28
C VAL A 78 8.22 -5.71 -5.27
N LYS A 79 8.96 -5.74 -6.37
CA LYS A 79 10.21 -4.98 -6.54
C LYS A 79 9.97 -3.65 -7.26
N VAL A 80 10.46 -2.56 -6.68
CA VAL A 80 10.46 -1.21 -7.25
C VAL A 80 11.88 -0.67 -7.21
N GLY A 81 12.60 -0.81 -8.32
CA GLY A 81 14.03 -0.54 -8.37
C GLY A 81 14.81 -1.44 -7.39
N ASP A 82 15.54 -0.81 -6.47
CA ASP A 82 16.29 -1.49 -5.40
C ASP A 82 15.49 -1.70 -4.10
N ILE A 83 14.19 -1.37 -4.10
CA ILE A 83 13.29 -1.53 -2.95
C ILE A 83 12.42 -2.77 -3.16
N GLU A 84 12.43 -3.69 -2.20
CA GLU A 84 11.52 -4.85 -2.15
C GLU A 84 10.41 -4.58 -1.13
N VAL A 85 9.16 -4.62 -1.57
CA VAL A 85 7.99 -4.40 -0.71
C VAL A 85 7.24 -5.71 -0.53
N ARG A 86 7.27 -6.26 0.69
CA ARG A 86 6.54 -7.48 1.07
C ARG A 86 5.26 -7.14 1.81
N ALA A 87 4.15 -7.77 1.43
CA ALA A 87 2.89 -7.65 2.16
C ALA A 87 2.80 -8.69 3.28
N LEU A 88 2.47 -8.25 4.48
CA LEU A 88 2.27 -9.09 5.67
C LEU A 88 0.85 -8.91 6.21
N ASN A 89 0.26 -9.91 6.84
CA ASN A 89 -1.09 -9.78 7.42
C ASN A 89 -1.10 -8.69 8.53
N ALA A 90 -2.10 -7.80 8.51
CA ALA A 90 -2.26 -6.76 9.54
C ALA A 90 -3.33 -7.09 10.60
N GLY A 91 -4.16 -8.11 10.39
CA GLY A 91 -5.17 -8.54 11.36
C GLY A 91 -6.35 -7.57 11.57
N HIS A 92 -6.44 -6.48 10.81
CA HIS A 92 -7.35 -5.36 11.10
C HIS A 92 -8.73 -5.49 10.44
N VAL A 93 -8.81 -5.33 9.11
CA VAL A 93 -10.03 -5.54 8.32
C VAL A 93 -9.75 -6.58 7.23
N LEU A 94 -10.81 -7.07 6.56
CA LEU A 94 -10.66 -8.05 5.48
C LEU A 94 -9.64 -7.57 4.44
N GLY A 95 -8.59 -8.37 4.24
CA GLY A 95 -7.50 -8.09 3.30
C GLY A 95 -6.49 -7.02 3.74
N SER A 96 -6.54 -6.51 4.97
CA SER A 96 -5.56 -5.51 5.43
C SER A 96 -4.14 -6.10 5.57
N VAL A 97 -3.16 -5.32 5.14
CA VAL A 97 -1.75 -5.71 5.16
C VAL A 97 -0.83 -4.62 5.70
N GLN A 98 0.25 -5.07 6.34
CA GLN A 98 1.44 -4.27 6.62
C GLN A 98 2.37 -4.36 5.40
N PHE A 99 3.20 -3.35 5.19
CA PHE A 99 4.21 -3.35 4.13
C PHE A 99 5.61 -3.28 4.73
N GLU A 100 6.42 -4.29 4.47
CA GLU A 100 7.83 -4.30 4.79
C GLU A 100 8.61 -3.88 3.55
N ALA A 101 9.26 -2.71 3.62
CA ALA A 101 10.16 -2.21 2.59
C ALA A 101 11.60 -2.54 2.96
N VAL A 102 12.23 -3.42 2.19
CA VAL A 102 13.64 -3.80 2.34
C VAL A 102 14.47 -3.02 1.32
N THR A 103 15.53 -2.39 1.79
CA THR A 103 16.56 -1.74 0.98
C THR A 103 17.94 -2.28 1.38
N PRO A 104 19.00 -2.07 0.57
CA PRO A 104 20.35 -2.45 0.95
C PRO A 104 20.86 -1.83 2.26
N GLU A 105 20.31 -0.67 2.67
CA GLU A 105 20.72 0.03 3.90
C GLU A 105 19.88 -0.37 5.13
N GLY A 106 18.79 -1.09 4.94
CA GLY A 106 17.94 -1.55 6.03
C GLY A 106 16.48 -1.73 5.64
N THR A 107 15.69 -2.10 6.65
CA THR A 107 14.28 -2.46 6.50
C THR A 107 13.38 -1.50 7.27
N ILE A 108 12.28 -1.10 6.63
CA ILE A 108 11.21 -0.30 7.24
C ILE A 108 9.91 -1.11 7.19
N LEU A 109 9.28 -1.32 8.34
CA LEU A 109 7.93 -1.86 8.41
C LEU A 109 6.92 -0.73 8.57
N TYR A 110 6.01 -0.60 7.61
CA TYR A 110 4.82 0.23 7.71
C TYR A 110 3.63 -0.65 8.09
N THR A 111 3.13 -0.48 9.32
CA THR A 111 2.07 -1.33 9.87
C THR A 111 0.69 -1.02 9.30
N GLY A 112 0.46 0.20 8.82
CA GLY A 112 -0.90 0.73 8.70
C GLY A 112 -1.63 0.63 10.04
N ASP A 113 -2.95 0.41 9.97
CA ASP A 113 -3.75 0.00 11.12
C ASP A 113 -3.69 -1.52 11.25
N PHE A 114 -3.35 -2.01 12.44
CA PHE A 114 -3.16 -3.43 12.69
C PHE A 114 -3.82 -3.87 14.01
N SER A 115 -4.12 -5.16 14.08
CA SER A 115 -4.62 -5.85 15.28
C SER A 115 -3.94 -7.21 15.40
N LEU A 116 -4.05 -7.87 16.56
CA LEU A 116 -3.48 -9.22 16.79
C LEU A 116 -4.32 -10.36 16.17
N GLY A 117 -5.35 -10.03 15.38
CA GLY A 117 -6.22 -10.99 14.71
C GLY A 117 -5.71 -11.40 13.33
N ASN A 118 -6.58 -12.06 12.56
CA ASN A 118 -6.34 -12.36 11.14
C ASN A 118 -7.27 -11.55 10.25
N SER A 119 -6.72 -11.00 9.16
CA SER A 119 -7.48 -10.31 8.11
C SER A 119 -8.10 -11.25 7.07
N TYR A 120 -7.99 -12.57 7.29
CA TYR A 120 -8.42 -13.65 6.41
C TYR A 120 -9.02 -14.78 7.24
#